data_AF-A0A6N7VK75-F1
#
_entry.id   AF-A0A6N7VK75-F1
#
_cell.length_a   1.000
_cell.length_b   1.000
_cell.length_c   1.000
_cell.angle_alpha   90.00
_cell.angle_beta   90.00
_cell.angle_gamma   90.00
#
_symmetry.space_group_name_H-M   'P 1'
#
loop_
_entity.id
_entity.type
_entity.pdbx_description
1 polymer ?
#
loop_
_entity_poly.entity_id
_entity_poly.type
_entity_poly.pdbx_seq_one_letter_code
_entity_poly.pdbx_strand_id
1 'polypeptide(L)'
;MSVLLANRDFYGRKERELEQEEALRHEKIKAEKANNAKSIFLFNMSHDIRTSMNAILGYSQLMKKELTNPKLVHYQEMIEQSSQLLLSIINNVLDMARVESGKMDLDENYEVVGNIT
;
A
#
# COMPACT_ATOMS: atom_id res chain seq x y z
N MET A 1 57.78 9.05 -17.23
CA MET A 1 57.09 9.48 -15.99
C MET A 1 55.62 9.83 -16.20
N SER A 2 55.22 10.46 -17.32
CA SER A 2 53.83 10.84 -17.61
C SER A 2 52.85 9.65 -17.80
N VAL A 3 53.25 8.56 -18.47
CA VAL A 3 52.39 7.38 -18.71
C VAL A 3 52.09 6.57 -17.43
N LEU A 4 53.04 6.49 -16.51
CA LEU A 4 52.86 5.77 -15.23
C LEU A 4 51.88 6.51 -14.30
N LEU A 5 51.93 7.84 -14.30
CA LEU A 5 50.98 8.68 -13.57
C LEU A 5 49.57 8.57 -14.16
N ALA A 6 49.43 8.63 -15.49
CA ALA A 6 48.14 8.48 -16.17
C ALA A 6 47.47 7.13 -15.89
N ASN A 7 48.23 6.03 -15.84
CA ASN A 7 47.69 4.72 -15.45
C ASN A 7 47.23 4.73 -13.99
N ARG A 8 48.04 5.25 -13.05
CA ARG A 8 47.65 5.33 -11.62
C ARG A 8 46.35 6.11 -11.43
N ASP A 9 46.19 7.23 -12.15
CA ASP A 9 44.99 8.06 -12.09
C ASP A 9 43.76 7.40 -12.75
N PHE A 10 43.98 6.51 -13.72
CA PHE A 10 42.93 5.68 -14.30
C PHE A 10 42.46 4.60 -13.30
N TYR A 11 43.39 3.88 -12.68
CA TYR A 11 43.05 2.87 -11.66
C TYR A 11 42.32 3.49 -10.46
N GLY A 12 42.79 4.63 -9.94
CA GLY A 12 42.13 5.31 -8.83
C GLY A 12 40.78 5.94 -9.17
N ARG A 13 40.50 6.22 -10.46
CA ARG A 13 39.13 6.57 -10.90
C ARG A 13 38.23 5.35 -10.91
N LYS A 14 38.71 4.23 -11.44
CA LYS A 14 37.95 2.99 -11.52
C LYS A 14 37.63 2.40 -10.14
N GLU A 15 38.55 2.47 -9.18
CA GLU A 15 38.26 2.08 -7.79
C GLU A 15 37.17 2.94 -7.16
N ARG A 16 37.23 4.27 -7.32
CA ARG A 16 36.18 5.17 -6.81
C ARG A 16 34.82 4.93 -7.46
N GLU A 17 34.79 4.61 -8.76
CA GLU A 17 33.55 4.23 -9.46
C GLU A 17 32.95 2.95 -8.89
N LEU A 18 33.78 1.93 -8.64
CA LEU A 18 33.34 0.67 -8.01
C LEU A 18 32.82 0.89 -6.58
N GLU A 19 33.54 1.67 -5.77
CA GLU A 19 33.10 2.00 -4.40
C GLU A 19 31.77 2.76 -4.40
N GLN A 20 31.58 3.71 -5.33
CA GLN A 20 30.32 4.42 -5.49
C GLN A 20 29.19 3.50 -5.94
N GLU A 21 29.45 2.60 -6.89
CA GLU A 21 28.47 1.62 -7.35
C GLU A 21 28.04 0.68 -6.22
N GLU A 22 28.99 0.19 -5.42
CA GLU A 22 28.70 -0.66 -4.26
C GLU A 22 27.90 0.10 -3.19
N ALA A 23 28.25 1.36 -2.91
CA ALA A 23 27.50 2.20 -1.97
C ALA A 23 26.06 2.43 -2.44
N LEU A 24 25.87 2.77 -3.73
CA LEU A 24 24.54 2.94 -4.33
C LEU A 24 23.75 1.63 -4.30
N ARG A 25 24.38 0.49 -4.59
CA ARG A 25 23.75 -0.82 -4.51
C ARG A 25 23.30 -1.14 -3.09
N HIS A 26 24.14 -0.84 -2.10
CA HIS A 26 23.81 -1.06 -0.69
C HIS A 26 22.60 -0.22 -0.26
N GLU A 27 22.59 1.07 -0.58
CA GLU A 27 21.46 1.95 -0.25
C GLU A 27 20.18 1.56 -1.01
N LYS A 28 20.29 1.10 -2.26
CA LYS A 28 19.16 0.54 -3.01
C LYS A 28 18.56 -0.67 -2.29
N ILE A 29 19.37 -1.66 -1.91
CA ILE A 29 18.90 -2.86 -1.20
C ILE A 29 18.24 -2.48 0.13
N LYS A 30 18.81 -1.50 0.85
CA LYS A 30 18.24 -1.00 2.11
C LYS A 30 16.86 -0.35 1.88
N ALA A 31 16.72 0.48 0.85
CA ALA A 31 15.46 1.11 0.47
C ALA A 31 14.41 0.05 0.07
N GLU A 32 14.79 -0.94 -0.73
CA GLU A 32 13.89 -2.03 -1.14
C GLU A 32 13.40 -2.86 0.04
N LYS A 33 14.29 -3.20 0.99
CA LYS A 33 13.91 -3.89 2.24
C LYS A 33 12.93 -3.08 3.07
N ALA A 34 13.18 -1.78 3.22
CA ALA A 34 12.28 -0.89 3.95
C ALA A 34 10.89 -0.80 3.29
N ASN A 35 10.86 -0.69 1.95
CA ASN A 35 9.60 -0.65 1.21
C ASN A 35 8.82 -1.97 1.34
N ASN A 36 9.49 -3.11 1.22
CA ASN A 36 8.85 -4.41 1.41
C ASN A 36 8.27 -4.57 2.83
N ALA A 37 9.02 -4.18 3.87
CA ALA A 37 8.54 -4.21 5.24
C ALA A 37 7.30 -3.31 5.42
N LYS A 38 7.29 -2.11 4.82
CA LYS A 38 6.12 -1.22 4.79
C LYS A 38 4.91 -1.89 4.13
N SER A 39 5.09 -2.51 2.96
CA SER A 39 4.01 -3.20 2.25
C SER A 39 3.42 -4.35 3.08
N ILE A 40 4.27 -5.19 3.68
CA ILE A 40 3.82 -6.31 4.54
C ILE A 40 3.03 -5.78 5.74
N PHE A 41 3.54 -4.74 6.39
CA PHE A 41 2.85 -4.12 7.53
C PHE A 41 1.45 -3.62 7.14
N LEU A 42 1.35 -2.85 6.05
CA LEU A 42 0.07 -2.31 5.58
C LEU A 42 -0.92 -3.40 5.18
N PHE A 43 -0.45 -4.46 4.52
CA PHE A 43 -1.29 -5.60 4.15
C PHE A 43 -1.89 -6.28 5.40
N ASN A 44 -1.05 -6.58 6.40
CA ASN A 44 -1.51 -7.22 7.64
C ASN A 44 -2.50 -6.33 8.39
N MET A 45 -2.20 -5.04 8.54
CA MET A 45 -3.12 -4.09 9.18
C MET A 45 -4.46 -4.00 8.44
N SER A 46 -4.45 -4.00 7.10
CA SER A 46 -5.71 -4.00 6.35
C SER A 46 -6.53 -5.26 6.60
N HIS A 47 -5.91 -6.43 6.73
CA HIS A 47 -6.63 -7.67 7.03
C HIS A 47 -7.32 -7.59 8.40
N ASP A 48 -6.61 -7.15 9.42
CA ASP A 48 -7.12 -7.09 10.79
C ASP A 48 -8.23 -6.04 10.92
N ILE A 49 -8.07 -4.89 10.25
CA ILE A 49 -9.10 -3.87 10.21
C ILE A 49 -10.34 -4.36 9.44
N ARG A 50 -10.18 -4.99 8.26
CA ARG A 50 -11.33 -5.57 7.53
C ARG A 50 -12.10 -6.58 8.38
N THR A 51 -11.40 -7.44 9.11
CA THR A 51 -12.01 -8.45 9.99
C THR A 51 -12.86 -7.80 11.08
N SER A 52 -12.30 -6.82 11.81
CA SER A 52 -13.03 -6.10 12.86
C SER A 52 -14.17 -5.24 12.31
N MET A 53 -13.98 -4.59 11.16
CA MET A 53 -15.01 -3.78 10.51
C MET A 53 -16.17 -4.62 9.97
N ASN A 54 -15.89 -5.78 9.39
CA ASN A 54 -16.93 -6.71 8.92
C ASN A 54 -17.78 -7.21 10.09
N ALA A 55 -17.18 -7.44 11.27
CA ALA A 55 -17.95 -7.79 12.47
C ALA A 55 -18.87 -6.63 12.91
N ILE A 56 -18.34 -5.40 12.98
CA ILE A 56 -19.12 -4.20 13.34
C ILE A 56 -20.29 -3.99 12.36
N LEU A 57 -20.02 -4.07 11.05
CA LEU A 57 -21.04 -3.96 10.00
C LEU A 57 -22.08 -5.07 10.12
N GLY A 58 -21.66 -6.32 10.34
CA GLY A 58 -22.57 -7.45 10.51
C GLY A 58 -23.52 -7.24 11.69
N TYR A 59 -23.01 -6.86 12.86
CA TYR A 59 -23.86 -6.57 14.02
C TYR A 59 -24.76 -5.34 13.80
N SER A 60 -24.25 -4.29 13.15
CA SER A 60 -25.02 -3.10 12.75
C SER A 60 -26.19 -3.47 11.83
N GLN A 61 -25.99 -4.38 10.89
CA GLN A 61 -27.03 -4.86 9.98
C GLN A 61 -28.05 -5.78 10.66
N LEU A 62 -27.62 -6.62 11.60
CA LEU A 62 -28.53 -7.45 12.40
C LEU A 62 -29.45 -6.58 13.28
N MET A 63 -28.92 -5.54 13.92
CA MET A 63 -29.75 -4.66 14.76
C MET A 63 -30.72 -3.80 13.94
N LYS A 64 -30.38 -3.44 12.70
CA LYS A 64 -31.19 -2.56 11.83
C LYS A 64 -32.65 -3.00 11.73
N LYS A 65 -32.91 -4.32 11.72
CA LYS A 65 -34.27 -4.88 11.62
C LYS A 65 -35.10 -4.72 12.90
N GLU A 66 -34.44 -4.57 14.05
CA GLU A 66 -35.06 -4.49 15.37
C GLU A 66 -35.21 -3.03 15.86
N LEU A 67 -34.55 -2.08 15.19
CA LEU A 67 -34.56 -0.67 15.57
C LEU A 67 -35.85 0.02 15.13
N THR A 68 -36.61 0.52 16.11
CA THR A 68 -37.82 1.33 15.88
C THR A 68 -37.68 2.78 16.31
N ASN A 69 -36.68 3.10 17.14
CA ASN A 69 -36.40 4.46 17.56
C ASN A 69 -35.64 5.21 16.45
N PRO A 70 -36.19 6.32 15.90
CA PRO A 70 -35.58 7.06 14.79
C PRO A 70 -34.15 7.52 15.07
N LYS A 71 -33.83 7.87 16.32
CA LYS A 71 -32.49 8.30 16.72
C LYS A 71 -31.49 7.14 16.65
N LEU A 72 -31.90 5.93 17.02
CA LEU A 72 -31.06 4.75 16.95
C LEU A 72 -30.87 4.27 15.51
N VAL A 73 -31.91 4.38 14.67
CA VAL A 73 -31.80 4.12 13.22
C VAL A 73 -30.74 5.06 12.61
N HIS A 74 -30.82 6.35 12.91
CA HIS A 74 -29.82 7.30 12.43
C HIS A 74 -28.39 6.96 12.90
N TYR A 75 -28.21 6.54 14.16
CA TYR A 75 -26.89 6.11 14.64
C TYR A 75 -26.38 4.85 13.93
N GLN A 76 -27.25 3.88 13.66
CA GLN A 76 -26.92 2.69 12.89
C GLN A 76 -26.45 3.06 11.47
N GLU A 77 -27.15 3.97 10.80
CA GLU A 77 -26.77 4.50 9.48
C GLU A 77 -25.40 5.19 9.52
N MET A 78 -25.15 6.01 10.55
CA MET A 78 -23.85 6.67 10.72
C MET A 78 -22.71 5.67 10.94
N ILE A 79 -22.95 4.57 11.68
CA ILE A 79 -21.98 3.48 11.84
C ILE A 79 -21.71 2.80 10.50
N GLU A 80 -22.75 2.51 9.73
CA GLU A 80 -22.63 1.84 8.42
C GLU A 80 -21.85 2.71 7.41
N GLN A 81 -22.18 4.00 7.31
CA GLN A 81 -21.47 4.96 6.44
C GLN A 81 -20.00 5.14 6.86
N SER A 82 -19.74 5.32 8.16
CA SER A 82 -18.37 5.48 8.67
C SER A 82 -17.53 4.23 8.43
N SER A 83 -18.16 3.06 8.56
CA SER A 83 -17.50 1.79 8.31
C SER A 83 -17.09 1.61 6.85
N GLN A 84 -17.99 1.95 5.92
CA GLN A 84 -17.71 1.91 4.48
C GLN A 84 -16.62 2.91 4.09
N LEU A 85 -16.67 4.13 4.65
CA LEU A 85 -15.66 5.15 4.42
C LEU A 85 -14.27 4.69 4.89
N LEU A 86 -14.18 4.10 6.09
CA LEU A 86 -12.92 3.60 6.62
C LEU A 86 -12.34 2.48 5.75
N LEU A 87 -13.18 1.54 5.30
CA LEU A 87 -12.75 0.49 4.37
C LEU A 87 -12.23 1.06 3.05
N SER A 88 -12.88 2.10 2.51
CA SER A 88 -12.41 2.79 1.30
C SER A 88 -11.05 3.45 1.50
N ILE A 89 -10.84 4.15 2.62
CA ILE A 89 -9.56 4.80 2.95
C ILE A 89 -8.45 3.75 3.03
N ILE A 90 -8.71 2.62 3.70
CA ILE A 90 -7.73 1.53 3.83
C ILE A 90 -7.38 0.96 2.46
N ASN A 91 -8.37 0.74 1.60
CA ASN A 91 -8.13 0.27 0.24
C ASN A 91 -7.24 1.25 -0.54
N ASN A 92 -7.51 2.55 -0.46
CA ASN A 92 -6.67 3.54 -1.15
C ASN A 92 -5.22 3.57 -0.62
N VAL A 93 -5.02 3.39 0.69
CA VAL A 93 -3.68 3.26 1.28
C VAL A 93 -2.96 2.00 0.76
N LEU A 94 -3.65 0.88 0.63
CA LEU A 94 -3.09 -0.34 0.06
C LEU A 94 -2.75 -0.18 -1.42
N ASP A 95 -3.61 0.49 -2.20
CA ASP A 95 -3.37 0.74 -3.62
C ASP A 95 -2.12 1.60 -3.82
N MET A 96 -1.98 2.66 -3.02
CA MET A 96 -0.76 3.48 -3.00
C MET A 96 0.49 2.65 -2.67
N ALA A 97 0.41 1.76 -1.68
CA ALA A 97 1.53 0.89 -1.31
C ALA A 97 1.89 -0.13 -2.43
N ARG A 98 0.91 -0.58 -3.22
CA ARG A 98 1.12 -1.44 -4.39
C ARG A 98 1.79 -0.67 -5.54
N VAL A 99 1.35 0.57 -5.79
CA VAL A 99 1.98 1.47 -6.77
C VAL A 99 3.44 1.73 -6.41
N GLU A 100 3.73 2.11 -5.16
CA GLU A 100 5.08 2.42 -4.69
C GLU A 100 6.03 1.22 -4.72
N SER A 101 5.50 -0.01 -4.68
CA SER A 101 6.31 -1.22 -4.77
C SER A 101 6.46 -1.75 -6.21
N GLY A 102 5.85 -1.09 -7.20
CA GLY A 102 5.83 -1.55 -8.59
C GLY A 102 5.07 -2.85 -8.80
N LYS A 103 4.21 -3.25 -7.83
CA LYS A 103 3.43 -4.50 -7.83
C LYS A 103 1.95 -4.28 -8.20
N MET A 104 1.63 -3.15 -8.83
CA MET A 104 0.27 -2.91 -9.33
C MET A 104 0.10 -3.67 -10.64
N ASP A 105 -0.48 -4.87 -10.56
CA ASP A 105 -1.11 -5.49 -11.73
C ASP A 105 -2.41 -4.74 -11.99
N LEU A 106 -2.56 -4.22 -13.22
CA LEU A 106 -3.84 -3.69 -13.67
C LEU A 106 -4.80 -4.86 -13.82
N ASP A 107 -5.80 -4.93 -12.94
CA ASP A 107 -6.91 -5.86 -13.13
C ASP A 107 -7.76 -5.32 -14.30
N GLU A 108 -7.53 -5.82 -15.51
CA GLU A 108 -8.30 -5.48 -16.73
C GLU A 108 -9.71 -6.11 -16.73
N ASN A 109 -10.25 -6.49 -15.57
CA ASN A 109 -11.65 -6.87 -15.46
C ASN A 109 -12.52 -5.62 -15.46
N TYR A 110 -12.73 -5.08 -16.67
CA TYR A 110 -13.85 -4.22 -16.96
C TYR A 110 -15.13 -5.04 -16.75
N GLU A 111 -15.78 -4.92 -15.60
CA GLU A 111 -17.19 -5.29 -15.53
C GLU A 111 -17.93 -4.33 -16.46
N VAL A 112 -18.45 -4.89 -17.56
CA VAL A 112 -19.40 -4.21 -18.43
C VAL A 112 -20.59 -3.83 -17.57
N VAL A 113 -20.60 -2.60 -17.07
CA VAL A 113 -21.79 -2.00 -16.47
C VAL A 113 -22.84 -2.04 -17.57
N GLY A 114 -23.83 -2.91 -17.36
CA GLY A 114 -24.74 -3.39 -18.39
C GLY A 114 -25.39 -2.26 -19.18
N ASN A 115 -25.70 -2.59 -20.44
CA ASN A 115 -26.57 -1.80 -21.30
C ASN A 115 -27.83 -1.41 -20.53
N ILE A 116 -27.93 -0.14 -20.16
CA ILE A 116 -29.20 0.47 -19.80
C ILE A 116 -29.97 0.63 -21.12
N THR A 117 -30.86 -0.32 -21.40
CA THR A 117 -32.05 -0.09 -22.24
C THR A 117 -33.25 -0.01 -21.31
#